data_AF-A0A657B224-F1
#
_entry.id   AF-A0A657B224-F1
#
_cell.length_a   1.000
_cell.length_b   1.000
_cell.length_c   1.000
_cell.angle_alpha   90.00
_cell.angle_beta   90.00
_cell.angle_gamma   90.00
#
_symmetry.space_group_name_H-M   'P 1'
#
loop_
_entity.id
_entity.type
_entity.pdbx_description
1 polymer ?
#
loop_
_entity_poly.entity_id
_entity_poly.type
_entity_poly.pdbx_seq_one_letter_code
_entity_poly.pdbx_strand_id
1 'polypeptide(L)'
;MGKKLPPDQLELYKRIDEILFYKWDPIGVSDSDWARDEYQSYLPRVFAYAMESDSPEPIAKYLGVTSTENMGLSAAPEHDMNIAKIIFEVKEGLGL
;
A
#
# COMPACT_ATOMS: atom_id res chain seq x y z
N MET A 1 -19.68 7.93 -16.54
CA MET A 1 -18.43 8.72 -16.75
C MET A 1 -17.64 8.66 -15.46
N GLY A 2 -16.49 7.97 -15.45
CA GLY A 2 -15.67 7.83 -14.25
C GLY A 2 -15.15 9.20 -13.82
N LYS A 3 -15.46 9.61 -12.58
CA LYS A 3 -14.86 10.83 -12.02
C LYS A 3 -13.36 10.59 -11.90
N LYS A 4 -12.56 11.50 -12.46
CA LYS A 4 -11.10 11.50 -12.27
C LYS A 4 -10.80 11.85 -10.81
N LEU A 5 -9.80 11.19 -10.23
CA LEU A 5 -9.30 11.52 -8.90
C LEU A 5 -8.80 12.97 -8.87
N PRO A 6 -9.07 13.73 -7.79
CA PRO A 6 -8.37 14.96 -7.47
C PRO A 6 -6.83 14.81 -7.52
N PRO A 7 -6.06 15.87 -7.82
CA PRO A 7 -4.60 15.77 -8.01
C PRO A 7 -3.83 15.21 -6.80
N ASP A 8 -4.20 15.62 -5.59
CA ASP A 8 -3.71 15.12 -4.31
C ASP A 8 -4.02 13.63 -4.12
N GLN A 9 -5.25 13.20 -4.40
CA GLN A 9 -5.63 11.79 -4.33
C GLN A 9 -4.91 10.94 -5.38
N LEU A 10 -4.69 11.48 -6.58
CA LEU A 10 -3.90 10.81 -7.62
C LEU A 10 -2.43 10.69 -7.23
N GLU A 11 -1.87 11.71 -6.57
CA GLU A 11 -0.52 11.66 -6.03
C GLU A 11 -0.41 10.60 -4.93
N LEU A 12 -1.34 10.59 -3.97
CA LEU A 12 -1.40 9.54 -2.94
C LEU A 12 -1.48 8.14 -3.56
N TYR A 13 -2.32 7.95 -4.58
CA TYR A 13 -2.45 6.68 -5.29
C TYR A 13 -1.10 6.22 -5.89
N LYS A 14 -0.35 7.12 -6.53
CA LYS A 14 0.98 6.81 -7.08
C LYS A 14 2.00 6.52 -5.98
N ARG A 15 1.98 7.26 -4.87
CA ARG A 15 2.89 7.03 -3.74
C ARG A 15 2.65 5.69 -3.09
N ILE A 16 1.39 5.28 -2.94
CA ILE A 16 1.07 3.95 -2.42
C ILE A 16 1.62 2.87 -3.35
N ASP A 17 1.51 3.02 -4.68
CA ASP A 17 2.09 2.07 -5.63
C ASP A 17 3.62 1.94 -5.44
N GLU A 18 4.33 3.05 -5.27
CA GLU A 18 5.77 3.04 -4.97
C GLU A 18 6.10 2.39 -3.63
N ILE A 19 5.32 2.69 -2.58
CA ILE A 19 5.53 2.12 -1.25
C ILE A 19 5.30 0.60 -1.26
N LEU A 20 4.24 0.12 -1.92
CA LEU A 20 3.97 -1.31 -2.01
C LEU A 20 5.11 -2.04 -2.73
N PHE A 21 5.62 -1.45 -3.81
CA PHE A 21 6.69 -2.06 -4.58
C PHE A 21 8.05 -2.00 -3.90
N TYR A 22 8.49 -0.86 -3.38
CA TYR A 22 9.87 -0.71 -2.87
C TYR A 22 10.02 -0.90 -1.37
N LYS A 23 8.94 -0.85 -0.60
CA LYS A 23 8.99 -0.87 0.87
C LYS A 23 8.28 -2.07 1.47
N TRP A 24 7.08 -2.39 0.99
CA TRP A 24 6.37 -3.56 1.48
C TRP A 24 7.03 -4.83 0.97
N ASP A 25 7.17 -4.97 -0.34
CA ASP A 25 7.93 -6.01 -1.06
C ASP A 25 8.18 -7.34 -0.31
N PRO A 26 7.13 -8.05 0.14
CA PRO A 26 7.31 -9.21 1.02
C PRO A 26 7.98 -10.40 0.33
N ILE A 27 8.08 -10.39 -1.00
CA ILE A 27 8.74 -11.44 -1.80
C ILE A 27 10.03 -10.97 -2.49
N GLY A 28 10.47 -9.72 -2.30
CA GLY A 28 11.75 -9.21 -2.81
C GLY A 28 11.81 -8.99 -4.32
N VAL A 29 10.69 -8.68 -4.97
CA VAL A 29 10.64 -8.47 -6.43
C VAL A 29 11.18 -7.12 -6.87
N SER A 30 11.26 -6.13 -5.97
CA SER A 30 11.74 -4.79 -6.34
C SER A 30 13.24 -4.71 -6.65
N ASP A 31 14.01 -5.66 -6.13
CA ASP A 31 15.45 -5.82 -6.40
C ASP A 31 15.74 -6.77 -7.58
N SER A 32 14.72 -7.16 -8.34
CA SER A 32 14.82 -8.17 -9.41
C SER A 32 14.23 -7.68 -10.75
N ASP A 33 14.45 -8.43 -11.85
CA ASP A 33 13.88 -8.14 -13.18
C ASP A 33 12.36 -8.45 -13.28
N TRP A 34 11.65 -8.46 -12.16
CA TRP A 34 10.22 -8.76 -12.10
C TRP A 34 9.38 -7.58 -12.56
N ALA A 35 8.15 -7.88 -12.96
CA ALA A 35 7.24 -6.87 -13.48
C ALA A 35 6.84 -5.88 -12.38
N ARG A 36 6.90 -4.58 -12.71
CA ARG A 36 6.57 -3.49 -11.78
C ARG A 36 5.10 -3.53 -11.31
N ASP A 37 4.24 -4.22 -12.04
CA ASP A 37 2.81 -4.33 -11.80
C ASP A 37 2.40 -5.46 -10.83
N GLU A 38 3.34 -6.25 -10.31
CA GLU A 38 3.08 -7.39 -9.41
C GLU A 38 2.14 -7.03 -8.23
N TYR A 39 2.37 -5.86 -7.62
CA TYR A 39 1.57 -5.39 -6.48
C TYR A 39 0.39 -4.48 -6.83
N GLN A 40 0.18 -4.14 -8.11
CA GLN A 40 -0.88 -3.21 -8.52
C GLN A 40 -2.29 -3.75 -8.23
N SER A 41 -2.45 -5.07 -8.11
CA SER A 41 -3.73 -5.68 -7.74
C SER A 41 -4.21 -5.29 -6.34
N TYR A 42 -3.28 -4.96 -5.42
CA TYR A 42 -3.56 -4.58 -4.03
C TYR A 42 -3.77 -3.07 -3.86
N LEU A 43 -3.21 -2.28 -4.77
CA LEU A 43 -3.19 -0.82 -4.72
C LEU A 43 -4.59 -0.18 -4.55
N PRO A 44 -5.65 -0.55 -5.30
CA PRO A 44 -6.97 0.04 -5.12
C PRO A 44 -7.52 -0.13 -3.70
N ARG A 45 -7.25 -1.28 -3.06
CA ARG A 45 -7.77 -1.58 -1.72
C ARG A 45 -7.01 -0.81 -0.64
N VAL A 46 -5.68 -0.74 -0.76
CA VAL A 46 -4.84 0.03 0.16
C VAL A 46 -5.18 1.52 0.08
N PHE A 47 -5.34 2.05 -1.13
CA PHE A 47 -5.77 3.44 -1.33
C PHE A 47 -7.14 3.72 -0.72
N ALA A 48 -8.12 2.83 -0.90
CA ALA A 48 -9.45 2.98 -0.29
C ALA A 48 -9.34 3.05 1.25
N TYR A 49 -8.55 2.17 1.87
CA TYR A 49 -8.34 2.21 3.32
C TYR A 49 -7.64 3.48 3.80
N ALA A 50 -6.67 4.00 3.05
CA ALA A 50 -6.03 5.27 3.38
C ALA A 50 -7.03 6.44 3.34
N MET A 51 -7.96 6.44 2.39
CA MET A 51 -8.98 7.49 2.25
C MET A 51 -10.12 7.38 3.28
N GLU A 52 -10.49 6.16 3.67
CA GLU A 52 -11.65 5.89 4.54
C GLU A 52 -11.31 5.87 6.03
N SER A 53 -10.02 5.81 6.40
CA SER A 53 -9.57 5.65 7.78
C SER A 53 -8.65 6.76 8.23
N ASP A 54 -8.72 7.06 9.53
CA ASP A 54 -7.77 7.93 10.26
C ASP A 54 -6.69 7.11 11.00
N SER A 55 -6.59 5.82 10.67
CA SER A 55 -5.76 4.83 11.37
C SER A 55 -4.96 3.97 10.39
N PRO A 56 -3.66 3.68 10.62
CA PRO A 56 -2.88 2.78 9.78
C PRO A 56 -3.29 1.29 9.89
N GLU A 57 -3.98 0.90 10.96
CA GLU A 57 -4.30 -0.49 11.32
C GLU A 57 -5.05 -1.28 10.22
N PRO A 58 -6.05 -0.72 9.50
CA PRO A 58 -6.73 -1.43 8.44
C PRO A 58 -5.81 -1.78 7.27
N ILE A 59 -4.88 -0.89 6.93
CA ILE A 59 -3.87 -1.14 5.88
C ILE A 59 -2.92 -2.24 6.36
N ALA A 60 -2.36 -2.11 7.55
CA ALA A 60 -1.42 -3.10 8.11
C ALA A 60 -2.05 -4.50 8.15
N LYS A 61 -3.30 -4.60 8.61
CA LYS A 61 -4.05 -5.85 8.62
C LYS A 61 -4.25 -6.44 7.22
N TYR A 62 -4.58 -5.59 6.25
CA TYR A 62 -4.78 -6.03 4.87
C TYR A 62 -3.48 -6.55 4.23
N LEU A 63 -2.37 -5.85 4.46
CA LEU A 63 -1.04 -6.28 3.99
C LEU A 63 -0.64 -7.62 4.63
N GLY A 64 -0.84 -7.78 5.94
CA GLY A 64 -0.56 -9.03 6.64
C GLY A 64 -1.40 -10.20 6.14
N VAL A 65 -2.71 -10.01 5.93
CA VAL A 65 -3.57 -11.04 5.33
C VAL A 65 -3.11 -11.37 3.91
N THR A 66 -2.74 -10.38 3.12
CA THR A 66 -2.30 -10.59 1.74
C THR A 66 -0.99 -11.40 1.69
N SER A 67 0.01 -11.04 2.49
CA SER A 67 1.29 -11.77 2.52
C SER A 67 1.14 -13.18 3.07
N THR A 68 0.29 -13.39 4.08
CA THR A 68 0.13 -14.71 4.71
C THR A 68 -0.83 -15.63 3.95
N GLU A 69 -2.05 -15.17 3.63
CA GLU A 69 -3.10 -16.00 3.03
C GLU A 69 -2.97 -16.12 1.51
N ASN A 70 -2.58 -15.03 0.82
CA ASN A 70 -2.47 -15.05 -0.64
C ASN A 70 -1.08 -15.48 -1.12
N MET A 71 -0.01 -15.12 -0.41
CA MET A 71 1.38 -15.43 -0.79
C MET A 71 1.99 -16.59 0.00
N GLY A 72 1.36 -17.04 1.11
CA GLY A 72 1.85 -18.16 1.92
C GLY A 72 3.08 -17.85 2.77
N LEU A 73 3.34 -16.56 3.06
CA LEU A 73 4.49 -16.12 3.82
C LEU A 73 4.24 -16.15 5.34
N SER A 74 5.31 -16.01 6.11
CA SER A 74 5.19 -15.79 7.56
C SER A 74 4.69 -14.37 7.85
N ALA A 75 3.90 -14.23 8.91
CA ALA A 75 3.40 -12.93 9.34
C ALA A 75 4.56 -11.98 9.71
N ALA A 76 4.46 -10.73 9.27
CA ALA A 76 5.43 -9.68 9.57
C ALA A 76 4.71 -8.42 10.09
N PRO A 77 3.97 -8.50 11.22
CA PRO A 77 3.05 -7.44 11.66
C PRO A 77 3.74 -6.10 11.94
N GLU A 78 4.99 -6.10 12.41
CA GLU A 78 5.77 -4.87 12.61
C GLU A 78 6.11 -4.21 11.27
N HIS A 79 6.49 -5.00 10.27
CA HIS A 79 6.76 -4.52 8.91
C HIS A 79 5.50 -3.94 8.29
N ASP A 80 4.40 -4.69 8.27
CA ASP A 80 3.13 -4.26 7.70
C ASP A 80 2.60 -2.97 8.37
N MET A 81 2.78 -2.85 9.69
CA MET A 81 2.44 -1.64 10.44
C MET A 81 3.32 -0.46 10.07
N ASN A 82 4.62 -0.66 9.88
CA ASN A 82 5.52 0.40 9.44
C ASN A 82 5.17 0.90 8.03
N ILE A 83 4.83 0.00 7.11
CA ILE A 83 4.35 0.38 5.77
C ILE A 83 3.07 1.20 5.85
N ALA A 84 2.10 0.77 6.66
CA ALA A 84 0.86 1.51 6.83
C ALA A 84 1.09 2.91 7.39
N LYS A 85 2.01 3.08 8.35
CA LYS A 85 2.39 4.40 8.88
C LYS A 85 3.01 5.30 7.82
N ILE A 86 3.92 4.80 7.00
CA ILE A 86 4.52 5.58 5.90
C ILE A 86 3.43 6.08 4.93
N ILE A 87 2.43 5.25 4.62
CA ILE A 87 1.30 5.67 3.77
C ILE A 87 0.51 6.81 4.42
N PHE A 88 0.29 6.75 5.74
CA PHE A 88 -0.39 7.79 6.48
C PHE A 88 0.41 9.09 6.57
N GLU A 89 1.72 9.02 6.81
CA GLU A 89 2.59 10.20 6.79
C GLU A 89 2.55 10.91 5.43
N VAL A 90 2.50 10.15 4.33
CA VAL A 90 2.35 10.70 2.98
C VAL A 90 0.97 11.33 2.79
N LYS A 91 -0.11 10.66 3.24
CA LYS A 91 -1.47 11.20 3.20
C LYS A 91 -1.55 12.55 3.92
N GLU A 92 -1.06 12.62 5.15
CA GLU A 92 -1.03 13.84 5.96
C GLU A 92 -0.22 14.95 5.29
N GLY A 93 0.94 14.60 4.72
CA GLY A 93 1.79 15.53 3.97
C GLY A 93 1.14 16.11 2.70
N LEU A 94 0.14 15.42 2.14
CA LEU A 94 -0.68 15.90 1.02
C LEU A 94 -1.91 16.68 1.47
N GLY A 95 -2.18 16.76 2.78
CA GLY A 95 -3.36 17.44 3.34
C GLY A 95 -4.67 16.66 3.17
N LEU A 96 -4.57 15.33 3.03
CA LEU A 96 -5.69 14.39 2.87
C LEU A 96 -6.13 13.73 4.19
#